data_AF-X1CCV9-F1
#
_entry.id   AF-X1CCV9-F1
#
_cell.length_a   1.000
_cell.length_b   1.000
_cell.length_c   1.000
_cell.angle_alpha   90.00
_cell.angle_beta   90.00
_cell.angle_gamma   90.00
#
_symmetry.space_group_name_H-M   'P 1'
#
loop_
_entity.id
_entity.type
_entity.pdbx_description
1 polymer ?
#
loop_
_entity_poly.entity_id
_entity_poly.type
_entity_poly.pdbx_seq_one_letter_code
_entity_poly.pdbx_strand_id
1 'polypeptide(L)' 'PFGNTGQVKEEVKLRIAQAGKKGGFIIAPSHNIQPDTPLENIYAYFKAIEKYGTYPLSL' A
#
# COMPACT_ATOMS: atom_id res chain seq x y z
N PRO A 1 -12.13 1.10 2.46
CA PRO A 1 -12.10 -0.37 2.23
C PRO A 1 -12.80 -0.87 0.94
N PHE A 2 -13.52 -0.01 0.20
CA PHE A 2 -14.40 -0.43 -0.91
C PHE A 2 -13.75 -0.48 -2.30
N GLY A 3 -12.47 -0.16 -2.42
CA GLY A 3 -11.76 -0.30 -3.69
C GLY A 3 -11.55 -1.77 -4.06
N ASN A 4 -11.31 -2.06 -5.34
CA ASN A 4 -10.83 -3.38 -5.75
C ASN A 4 -9.31 -3.52 -5.52
N THR A 5 -8.78 -4.74 -5.67
CA THR A 5 -7.36 -5.04 -5.46
C THR A 5 -6.41 -4.21 -6.33
N GLY A 6 -6.82 -3.86 -7.56
CA GLY A 6 -6.08 -2.97 -8.45
C GLY A 6 -5.99 -1.55 -7.92
N GLN A 7 -7.11 -1.02 -7.41
CA GLN A 7 -7.14 0.31 -6.78
C GLN A 7 -6.30 0.35 -5.50
N VAL A 8 -6.31 -0.72 -4.68
CA VAL A 8 -5.45 -0.83 -3.49
C VAL A 8 -3.98 -0.79 -3.89
N LYS A 9 -3.59 -1.54 -4.93
CA LYS A 9 -2.22 -1.55 -5.44
C LYS A 9 -1.76 -0.17 -5.90
N GLU A 10 -2.58 0.53 -6.68
CA GLU A 10 -2.23 1.86 -7.19
C GLU A 10 -2.17 2.90 -6.06
N GLU A 11 -3.03 2.80 -5.04
CA GLU A 11 -2.97 3.67 -3.86
C GLU A 11 -1.68 3.47 -3.06
N VAL A 12 -1.28 2.22 -2.80
CA VAL A 12 -0.01 1.91 -2.13
C VAL A 12 1.18 2.48 -2.91
N LYS A 13 1.20 2.24 -4.23
CA LYS A 13 2.22 2.77 -5.13
C LYS A 13 2.30 4.30 -5.07
N LEU A 14 1.16 4.98 -5.09
CA LEU A 14 1.07 6.43 -5.02
C LEU A 14 1.64 6.96 -3.69
N ARG A 15 1.29 6.34 -2.56
CA ARG A 15 1.80 6.76 -1.24
C ARG A 15 3.31 6.59 -1.13
N ILE A 16 3.87 5.48 -1.62
CA ILE A 16 5.32 5.27 -1.66
C ILE A 16 5.98 6.30 -2.58
N ALA A 17 5.41 6.58 -3.75
CA ALA A 17 5.93 7.58 -4.69
C ALA A 17 5.96 9.00 -4.10
N GLN A 18 4.97 9.37 -3.29
CA GLN A 18 4.86 10.70 -2.70
C GLN A 18 5.70 10.84 -1.43
N ALA A 19 5.62 9.88 -0.51
CA ALA A 19 6.18 9.99 0.83
C ALA A 19 7.47 9.19 1.02
N GLY A 20 7.72 8.15 0.22
CA GLY A 20 8.89 7.28 0.34
C GLY A 20 10.19 7.88 -0.21
N LYS A 21 10.18 9.08 -0.80
CA LYS A 21 11.41 9.67 -1.34
C LYS A 21 12.43 9.89 -0.21
N LYS A 22 13.68 9.45 -0.43
CA LYS A 22 14.81 9.57 0.51
C LYS A 22 14.72 8.73 1.79
N GLY A 23 13.82 7.74 1.88
CA GLY A 23 13.71 6.90 3.07
C GLY A 23 12.81 7.49 4.16
N GLY A 24 12.71 6.78 5.28
CA GLY A 24 12.05 7.27 6.50
C GLY A 24 10.52 7.21 6.51
N PHE A 25 9.87 6.82 5.42
CA PHE A 25 8.42 6.62 5.38
C PHE A 25 8.03 5.22 5.85
N ILE A 26 7.12 5.15 6.83
CA ILE A 26 6.48 3.91 7.27
C ILE A 26 5.07 3.89 6.69
N ILE A 27 4.82 2.94 5.80
CA ILE A 27 3.49 2.74 5.23
C ILE A 27 2.61 1.96 6.22
N ALA A 28 1.44 2.52 6.52
CA ALA A 28 0.42 1.92 7.37
C ALA A 28 -0.96 2.45 6.98
N PRO A 29 -2.05 1.74 7.32
CA PRO A 29 -3.39 2.31 7.29
C PRO A 29 -3.50 3.54 8.21
N SER A 30 -4.30 4.54 7.83
CA SER A 30 -4.57 5.73 8.67
C SER A 30 -5.46 5.44 9.88
N HIS A 31 -6.14 4.30 9.88
CA HIS A 31 -6.98 3.78 10.95
C HIS A 31 -6.99 2.25 10.89
N ASN A 32 -7.57 1.58 11.88
CA ASN A 32 -7.70 0.12 11.90
C ASN A 32 -8.39 -0.44 10.65
N ILE A 33 -7.92 -1.60 10.21
CA ILE A 33 -8.61 -2.44 9.22
C ILE A 33 -9.92 -2.90 9.82
N GLN A 34 -11.02 -2.68 9.10
CA GLN A 34 -12.36 -3.02 9.55
C GLN A 34 -12.72 -4.46 9.18
N PRO A 35 -13.60 -5.16 9.94
CA PRO A 35 -13.97 -6.55 9.66
C PRO A 35 -14.61 -6.79 8.29
N ASP A 36 -15.19 -5.76 7.68
CA ASP A 36 -15.80 -5.79 6.36
C ASP A 36 -14.80 -5.52 5.22
N THR A 37 -13.51 -5.31 5.53
CA THR A 37 -12.48 -5.16 4.51
C THR A 37 -12.22 -6.52 3.86
N PRO A 38 -12.40 -6.66 2.53
CA PRO A 38 -12.16 -7.94 1.87
C PRO A 38 -10.71 -8.40 2.04
N LEU A 39 -10.52 -9.70 2.30
CA LEU A 39 -9.19 -10.28 2.54
C LEU A 39 -8.25 -10.06 1.34
N GLU A 40 -8.77 -10.15 0.12
CA GLU A 40 -8.03 -9.90 -1.11
C GLU A 40 -7.45 -8.48 -1.18
N ASN A 41 -8.14 -7.49 -0.59
CA ASN A 41 -7.64 -6.12 -0.50
C ASN A 41 -6.49 -6.02 0.51
N ILE A 42 -6.59 -6.73 1.64
CA ILE A 42 -5.52 -6.80 2.64
C ILE A 42 -4.29 -7.47 2.02
N TYR A 43 -4.45 -8.59 1.30
CA TYR A 43 -3.35 -9.24 0.59
C TYR A 43 -2.77 -8.37 -0.53
N ALA A 44 -3.61 -7.65 -1.28
CA ALA A 44 -3.15 -6.72 -2.32
C ALA A 44 -2.31 -5.58 -1.72
N TYR A 45 -2.70 -5.08 -0.55
CA TYR A 45 -1.96 -4.06 0.20
C TYR A 45 -0.54 -4.53 0.53
N PHE A 46 -0.39 -5.68 1.20
CA PHE A 46 0.92 -6.22 1.54
C PHE A 46 1.78 -6.57 0.31
N LYS A 47 1.19 -7.20 -0.71
CA LYS A 47 1.89 -7.51 -1.97
C LYS A 47 2.39 -6.24 -2.68
N ALA A 48 1.61 -5.16 -2.65
CA ALA A 48 2.04 -3.89 -3.23
C ALA A 48 3.18 -3.26 -2.42
N ILE A 49 3.15 -3.36 -1.09
CA ILE A 49 4.26 -2.89 -0.24
C ILE A 49 5.54 -3.65 -0.55
N GLU A 50 5.50 -4.98 -0.61
CA GLU A 50 6.67 -5.80 -0.96
C GLU A 50 7.23 -5.45 -2.34
N LYS A 51 6.34 -5.23 -3.31
CA LYS A 51 6.72 -4.91 -4.69
C LYS A 51 7.33 -3.51 -4.84
N TYR A 52 6.80 -2.50 -4.16
CA TYR A 52 7.14 -1.09 -4.42
C TYR A 52 7.95 -0.43 -3.30
N GLY A 53 8.00 -1.01 -2.10
CA GLY A 53 8.53 -0.39 -0.88
C GLY A 53 10.02 -0.61 -0.62
N THR A 54 10.72 -1.37 -1.48
CA THR A 54 12.16 -1.64 -1.33
C THR A 54 12.99 -0.60 -2.08
N TYR A 55 14.09 -0.15 -1.48
CA TYR A 55 15.03 0.79 -2.12
C TYR A 55 16.08 0.05 -2.98
N PRO A 56 16.47 0.60 -4.15
CA PRO A 56 15.92 1.80 -4.77
C PRO A 56 14.46 1.59 -5.23
N LEU A 57 13.61 2.60 -4.98
CA LEU A 57 12.17 2.49 -5.24
C LEU A 57 11.91 2.16 -6.71
N SER A 58 11.31 1.00 -6.95
CA SER A 58 10.99 0.48 -8.29
C SER A 58 9.54 0.78 -8.65
N LEU A 59 9.25 2.06 -8.94
CA LEU A 59 7.91 2.60 -9.21
C LEU A 59 7.60 2.66 -10.70
#